data_AF-A0A6P7GRD8-F1
#
_entry.id   AF-A0A6P7GRD8-F1
#
_cell.length_a   1.000
_cell.length_b   1.000
_cell.length_c   1.000
_cell.angle_alpha   90.00
_cell.angle_beta   90.00
_cell.angle_gamma   90.00
#
_symmetry.space_group_name_H-M   'P 1'
#
loop_
_entity.id
_entity.type
_entity.pdbx_description
1 polymer ?
#
loop_
_entity_poly.entity_id
_entity_poly.type
_entity_poly.pdbx_seq_one_letter_code
_entity_poly.pdbx_strand_id
1 'polypeptide(L)'
;MSIYHIISVPGTSQELLPVLFWVHAGGYFYGSGALQYYDPKYFMDYDIIVVTINYRLGPLGFLTTEDNVIPGNLGLKDTVQALKWTYDNINTFGGDKHKITVMGESAGSTTAGFMHLSKRTQGTLYF
;
A
#
# COMPACT_ATOMS: atom_id res chain seq x y z
N MET A 1 3.73 -8.64 -1.21
CA MET A 1 3.25 -7.49 -2.00
C MET A 1 2.90 -8.02 -3.37
N SER A 2 1.76 -7.60 -3.88
CA SER A 2 1.26 -8.00 -5.18
C SER A 2 0.86 -6.73 -5.95
N ILE A 3 1.12 -6.74 -7.24
CA ILE A 3 0.85 -5.61 -8.14
C ILE A 3 -0.08 -6.13 -9.21
N TYR A 4 -1.22 -5.47 -9.37
CA TYR A 4 -2.19 -5.81 -10.38
C TYR A 4 -2.29 -4.65 -11.36
N HIS A 5 -1.95 -4.95 -12.60
CA HIS A 5 -2.17 -4.05 -13.72
C HIS A 5 -3.60 -4.24 -14.20
N ILE A 6 -4.37 -3.16 -14.18
CA ILE A 6 -5.75 -3.17 -14.62
C ILE A 6 -5.80 -2.29 -15.87
N ILE A 7 -5.79 -2.92 -17.05
CA ILE A 7 -5.91 -2.19 -18.33
C ILE A 7 -7.30 -2.43 -18.87
N SER A 8 -8.10 -1.36 -18.95
CA SER A 8 -9.24 -1.29 -19.84
C SER A 8 -8.72 -0.98 -21.26
N VAL A 9 -8.37 -2.04 -22.00
CA VAL A 9 -8.11 -2.01 -23.47
C VAL A 9 -6.83 -1.26 -23.91
N PRO A 10 -6.00 -1.80 -24.84
CA PRO A 10 -4.80 -1.11 -25.31
C PRO A 10 -5.19 0.05 -26.24
N GLY A 11 -4.98 1.29 -25.78
CA GLY A 11 -5.30 2.51 -26.53
C GLY A 11 -4.27 3.62 -26.32
N THR A 12 -3.20 3.59 -27.10
CA THR A 12 -2.43 4.75 -27.62
C THR A 12 -2.25 5.99 -26.72
N SER A 13 -1.87 5.82 -25.46
CA SER A 13 -1.25 6.88 -24.67
C SER A 13 -0.11 6.31 -23.83
N GLN A 14 1.03 6.98 -23.89
CA GLN A 14 2.27 6.67 -23.17
C GLN A 14 2.23 7.27 -21.74
N GLU A 15 1.05 7.56 -21.21
CA GLU A 15 0.85 8.20 -19.92
C GLU A 15 0.84 7.20 -18.76
N LEU A 16 1.53 7.57 -17.69
CA LEU A 16 1.59 6.77 -16.47
C LEU A 16 0.27 6.88 -15.68
N LEU A 17 -0.19 5.74 -15.18
CA LEU A 17 -1.50 5.60 -14.51
C LEU A 17 -1.43 5.95 -13.02
N PRO A 18 -2.48 6.57 -12.45
CA PRO A 18 -2.60 6.72 -10.99
C PRO A 18 -2.55 5.36 -10.27
N VAL A 19 -2.00 5.37 -9.05
CA VAL A 19 -1.71 4.15 -8.29
C VAL A 19 -2.51 4.15 -7.00
N LEU A 20 -3.36 3.15 -6.83
CA LEU A 20 -4.04 2.85 -5.57
C LEU A 20 -3.17 1.88 -4.75
N PHE A 21 -2.60 2.37 -3.66
CA PHE A 21 -1.87 1.57 -2.69
C PHE A 21 -2.80 1.14 -1.55
N TRP A 22 -3.19 -0.13 -1.55
CA TRP A 22 -4.18 -0.69 -0.64
C TRP A 22 -3.57 -1.38 0.59
N VAL A 23 -3.99 -0.95 1.78
CA VAL A 23 -3.63 -1.55 3.06
C VAL A 23 -4.82 -2.29 3.64
N HIS A 24 -4.68 -3.60 3.83
CA HIS A 24 -5.75 -4.44 4.36
C HIS A 24 -6.06 -4.18 5.84
N ALA A 25 -7.29 -4.52 6.22
CA ALA A 25 -7.81 -4.43 7.57
C ALA A 25 -7.40 -5.63 8.45
N GLY A 26 -8.12 -5.86 9.53
CA GLY A 26 -7.97 -7.03 10.40
C GLY A 26 -7.39 -6.74 11.78
N GLY A 27 -7.62 -5.52 12.28
CA GLY A 27 -7.28 -5.12 13.65
C GLY A 27 -5.81 -5.24 14.02
N TYR A 28 -4.91 -5.34 13.03
CA TYR A 28 -3.50 -5.69 13.19
C TYR A 28 -3.21 -7.13 13.64
N PHE A 29 -4.21 -8.03 13.70
CA PHE A 29 -4.04 -9.41 14.16
C PHE A 29 -4.23 -10.45 13.05
N TYR A 30 -5.01 -10.13 12.03
CA TYR A 30 -5.28 -11.01 10.89
C TYR A 30 -5.42 -10.20 9.59
N GLY A 31 -5.63 -10.88 8.47
CA GLY A 31 -5.78 -10.27 7.15
C GLY A 31 -4.61 -10.58 6.22
N SER A 32 -4.78 -10.24 4.96
CA SER A 32 -3.79 -10.44 3.90
C SER A 32 -4.14 -9.59 2.69
N GLY A 33 -3.15 -9.04 2.00
CA GLY A 33 -3.28 -8.38 0.71
C GLY A 33 -3.46 -9.34 -0.48
N ALA A 34 -3.75 -10.62 -0.24
CA ALA A 34 -3.95 -11.61 -1.30
C ALA A 34 -5.22 -11.35 -2.14
N LEU A 35 -5.17 -11.78 -3.41
CA LEU A 35 -6.29 -11.68 -4.37
C LEU A 35 -7.61 -12.22 -3.84
N GLN A 36 -7.57 -13.30 -3.06
CA GLN A 36 -8.78 -13.93 -2.51
C GLN A 36 -9.60 -13.00 -1.59
N TYR A 37 -8.97 -11.97 -1.02
CA TYR A 37 -9.62 -10.97 -0.17
C TYR A 37 -9.85 -9.64 -0.89
N TYR A 38 -8.91 -9.25 -1.77
CA TYR A 38 -8.93 -7.96 -2.45
C TYR A 38 -8.75 -8.19 -3.96
N ASP A 39 -9.82 -8.69 -4.57
CA ASP A 39 -9.87 -8.95 -6.01
C ASP A 39 -9.97 -7.61 -6.77
N PRO A 40 -8.96 -7.26 -7.59
CA PRO A 40 -8.93 -6.01 -8.34
C PRO A 40 -10.00 -5.95 -9.43
N LYS A 41 -10.74 -7.02 -9.73
CA LYS A 41 -11.71 -7.06 -10.84
C LYS A 41 -12.76 -5.95 -10.82
N TYR A 42 -13.09 -5.43 -9.63
CA TYR A 42 -14.07 -4.34 -9.49
C TYR A 42 -13.52 -2.97 -9.85
N PHE A 43 -12.20 -2.86 -10.04
CA PHE A 43 -11.53 -1.66 -10.53
C PHE A 43 -11.24 -1.74 -12.04
N MET A 44 -11.68 -2.79 -12.74
CA MET A 44 -11.39 -3.02 -14.18
C MET A 44 -11.98 -1.98 -15.12
N ASP A 45 -12.96 -1.21 -14.65
CA ASP A 45 -13.56 -0.11 -15.40
C ASP A 45 -12.75 1.20 -15.31
N TYR A 46 -11.65 1.21 -14.54
CA TYR A 46 -10.81 2.39 -14.33
C TYR A 46 -9.36 2.13 -14.74
N ASP A 47 -8.73 3.13 -15.37
CA ASP A 47 -7.32 3.10 -15.72
C ASP A 47 -6.45 3.45 -14.51
N ILE A 48 -6.33 2.49 -13.59
CA ILE A 48 -5.53 2.61 -12.37
C ILE A 48 -4.62 1.40 -12.19
N ILE A 49 -3.55 1.55 -11.42
CA ILE A 49 -2.77 0.42 -10.90
C ILE A 49 -3.15 0.17 -9.46
N VAL A 50 -3.41 -1.09 -9.11
CA VAL A 50 -3.71 -1.49 -7.74
C VAL A 50 -2.52 -2.27 -7.16
N VAL A 51 -1.97 -1.76 -6.07
CA VAL A 51 -0.92 -2.41 -5.29
C VAL A 51 -1.50 -2.86 -3.97
N THR A 52 -1.43 -4.15 -3.67
CA THR A 52 -1.80 -4.69 -2.36
C THR A 52 -0.56 -5.19 -1.62
N ILE A 53 -0.52 -4.95 -0.31
CA ILE A 53 0.64 -5.31 0.50
C ILE A 53 0.26 -6.28 1.61
N ASN A 54 1.29 -6.94 2.16
CA ASN A 54 1.21 -7.60 3.45
C ASN A 54 2.13 -6.84 4.40
N TYR A 55 1.75 -6.77 5.66
CA TYR A 55 2.57 -6.27 6.75
C TYR A 55 2.51 -7.25 7.92
N ARG A 56 3.50 -7.24 8.82
CA ARG A 56 3.49 -8.13 9.98
C ARG A 56 2.31 -7.82 10.90
N LEU A 57 1.73 -8.89 11.46
CA LEU A 57 0.55 -8.86 12.32
C LEU A 57 0.87 -9.39 13.72
N GLY A 58 -0.04 -9.11 14.66
CA GLY A 58 0.02 -9.53 16.05
C GLY A 58 1.33 -9.11 16.72
N PRO A 59 1.84 -9.93 17.66
CA PRO A 59 3.10 -9.64 18.33
C PRO A 59 4.29 -9.47 17.37
N LEU A 60 4.31 -10.19 16.24
CA LEU A 60 5.40 -10.07 15.27
C LEU A 60 5.45 -8.69 14.59
N GLY A 61 4.32 -8.00 14.50
CA GLY A 61 4.22 -6.65 13.92
C GLY A 61 4.25 -5.54 14.95
N PHE A 62 3.76 -5.77 16.17
CA PHE A 62 3.43 -4.67 17.09
C PHE A 62 3.93 -4.86 18.52
N LEU A 63 4.66 -5.95 18.82
CA LEU A 63 5.37 -6.06 20.10
C LEU A 63 6.40 -4.93 20.23
N THR A 64 6.45 -4.35 21.43
CA THR A 64 7.47 -3.39 21.83
C THR A 64 8.01 -3.77 23.21
N THR A 65 9.31 -3.60 23.41
CA THR A 65 9.96 -3.67 24.73
C THR A 65 10.12 -2.29 25.36
N GLU A 66 9.58 -1.25 24.71
CA GLU A 66 9.70 0.16 25.12
C GLU A 66 11.15 0.66 25.26
N ASP A 67 12.07 -0.04 24.60
CA ASP A 67 13.47 0.32 24.47
C ASP A 67 13.90 0.34 22.99
N ASN A 68 15.19 0.50 22.74
CA ASN A 68 15.73 0.56 21.38
C ASN A 68 15.92 -0.82 20.72
N VAL A 69 15.75 -1.93 21.45
CA VAL A 69 15.95 -3.28 20.92
C VAL A 69 14.75 -3.71 20.10
N ILE A 70 13.54 -3.57 20.66
CA ILE A 70 12.28 -3.79 19.93
C ILE A 70 11.40 -2.54 20.07
N PRO A 71 11.63 -1.51 19.25
CA PRO A 71 10.96 -0.20 19.39
C PRO A 71 9.50 -0.18 18.91
N GLY A 72 8.89 -1.34 18.66
CA GLY A 72 7.51 -1.45 18.19
C GLY A 72 7.26 -1.01 16.74
N ASN A 73 5.98 -1.05 16.36
CA ASN A 73 5.44 -0.58 15.08
C ASN A 73 6.14 -1.19 13.85
N LEU A 74 6.58 -2.44 13.96
CA LEU A 74 7.24 -3.15 12.87
C LEU A 74 6.30 -3.36 11.68
N GLY A 75 5.01 -3.64 11.93
CA GLY A 75 3.98 -3.70 10.87
C GLY A 75 3.82 -2.38 10.12
N LEU A 76 3.82 -1.23 10.83
CA LEU A 76 3.78 0.09 10.17
C LEU A 76 5.07 0.35 9.36
N LYS A 77 6.23 -0.06 9.88
CA LYS A 77 7.51 0.07 9.17
C LYS A 77 7.55 -0.80 7.92
N ASP A 78 6.94 -1.99 7.95
CA ASP A 78 6.78 -2.83 6.75
C ASP A 78 5.95 -2.12 5.69
N THR A 79 4.84 -1.48 6.08
CA THR A 79 4.01 -0.69 5.18
C THR A 79 4.78 0.48 4.57
N VAL A 80 5.56 1.22 5.35
CA VAL A 80 6.43 2.30 4.82
C VAL A 80 7.46 1.74 3.84
N GLN A 81 8.06 0.60 4.14
CA GLN A 81 9.03 -0.02 3.24
C GLN A 81 8.37 -0.51 1.95
N ALA A 82 7.14 -1.04 2.02
CA ALA A 82 6.38 -1.42 0.85
C ALA A 82 6.01 -0.19 0.00
N LEU A 83 5.59 0.92 0.62
CA LEU A 83 5.32 2.17 -0.09
C LEU A 83 6.58 2.72 -0.76
N LYS A 84 7.73 2.71 -0.06
CA LYS A 84 9.01 3.13 -0.65
C LYS A 84 9.34 2.28 -1.88
N TRP A 85 9.20 0.96 -1.77
CA TRP A 85 9.41 0.07 -2.90
C TRP A 85 8.47 0.42 -4.06
N THR A 86 7.19 0.66 -3.78
CA THR A 86 6.23 1.08 -4.82
C THR A 86 6.67 2.39 -5.46
N TYR A 87 7.00 3.42 -4.68
CA TYR A 87 7.46 4.71 -5.20
C TYR A 87 8.69 4.58 -6.10
N ASP A 88 9.65 3.73 -5.73
CA ASP A 88 10.89 3.54 -6.47
C ASP A 88 10.70 2.72 -7.76
N ASN A 89 9.64 1.90 -7.87
CA ASN A 89 9.49 0.90 -8.93
C ASN A 89 8.21 1.03 -9.78
N ILE A 90 7.17 1.74 -9.34
CA ILE A 90 5.84 1.61 -9.97
C ILE A 90 5.80 2.10 -11.42
N ASN A 91 6.71 2.99 -11.82
CA ASN A 91 6.88 3.40 -13.21
C ASN A 91 7.20 2.23 -14.16
N THR A 92 7.92 1.19 -13.71
CA THR A 92 8.20 0.01 -14.55
C THR A 92 6.95 -0.83 -14.81
N PHE A 93 5.90 -0.62 -14.00
CA PHE A 93 4.60 -1.25 -14.14
C PHE A 93 3.57 -0.33 -14.81
N GLY A 94 3.99 0.82 -15.34
CA GLY A 94 3.10 1.80 -15.99
C GLY A 94 2.42 2.78 -15.03
N GLY A 95 2.83 2.82 -13.75
CA GLY A 95 2.23 3.70 -12.75
C GLY A 95 2.98 5.01 -12.59
N ASP A 96 2.25 6.05 -12.19
CA ASP A 96 2.79 7.36 -11.88
C ASP A 96 3.12 7.44 -10.39
N LYS A 97 4.42 7.40 -10.04
CA LYS A 97 4.88 7.53 -8.66
C LYS A 97 4.47 8.85 -7.99
N HIS A 98 4.09 9.87 -8.76
CA HIS A 98 3.60 11.16 -8.24
C HIS A 98 2.09 11.17 -8.00
N LYS A 99 1.37 10.08 -8.35
CA LYS A 99 -0.07 9.91 -8.15
C LYS A 99 -0.38 8.63 -7.35
N ILE A 100 0.36 8.40 -6.27
CA ILE A 100 0.12 7.28 -5.35
C ILE A 100 -0.89 7.72 -4.28
N THR A 101 -2.10 7.18 -4.33
CA THR A 101 -3.12 7.35 -3.30
C THR A 101 -3.08 6.15 -2.36
N VAL A 102 -2.98 6.38 -1.06
CA VAL A 102 -3.05 5.30 -0.07
C VAL A 102 -4.45 5.18 0.53
N MET A 103 -4.98 3.97 0.53
CA MET A 103 -6.30 3.67 1.09
C MET A 103 -6.26 2.38 1.91
N GLY A 104 -7.24 2.24 2.78
CA GLY A 104 -7.46 1.03 3.54
C GLY A 104 -8.77 1.10 4.31
N GLU A 105 -9.14 -0.01 4.93
CA GLU A 105 -10.35 -0.15 5.73
C GLU A 105 -9.97 -0.50 7.19
N SER A 106 -10.68 0.05 8.18
CA SER A 106 -10.45 -0.19 9.62
C SER A 106 -8.98 -0.01 10.06
N ALA A 107 -8.28 -1.07 10.46
CA ALA A 107 -6.84 -1.00 10.78
C ALA A 107 -6.00 -0.49 9.59
N GLY A 108 -6.42 -0.81 8.37
CA GLY A 108 -5.85 -0.29 7.13
C GLY A 108 -6.09 1.21 6.96
N SER A 109 -7.29 1.73 7.28
CA SER A 109 -7.56 3.17 7.23
C SER A 109 -6.78 3.94 8.29
N THR A 110 -6.64 3.36 9.49
CA THR A 110 -5.79 3.90 10.56
C THR A 110 -4.33 3.96 10.10
N THR A 111 -3.84 2.91 9.44
CA THR A 111 -2.49 2.85 8.87
C THR A 111 -2.27 3.87 7.76
N ALA A 112 -3.26 4.05 6.87
CA ALA A 112 -3.26 5.10 5.86
C ALA A 112 -3.17 6.49 6.50
N GLY A 113 -3.93 6.74 7.57
CA GLY A 113 -3.84 7.97 8.36
C GLY A 113 -2.44 8.18 8.94
N PHE A 114 -1.83 7.16 9.54
CA PHE A 114 -0.45 7.24 10.05
C PHE A 114 0.57 7.55 8.95
N MET A 115 0.37 7.05 7.73
CA MET A 115 1.26 7.38 6.61
C MET A 115 1.14 8.84 6.15
N HIS A 116 -0.03 9.48 6.25
CA HIS A 116 -0.12 10.91 5.94
C HIS A 116 0.56 11.77 7.03
N LEU A 117 0.59 11.30 8.28
CA LEU A 117 1.20 12.02 9.40
C LEU A 117 2.72 11.78 9.54
N SER A 118 3.22 10.67 9.03
CA SER A 118 4.60 10.24 9.22
C SER A 118 5.57 11.03 8.35
N LYS A 119 6.64 11.56 8.96
CA LYS A 119 7.76 12.17 8.21
C LYS A 119 8.46 11.19 7.27
N ARG A 120 8.31 9.87 7.47
CA ARG A 120 8.95 8.84 6.64
C ARG A 120 8.32 8.68 5.25
N THR A 121 7.10 9.18 5.09
CA THR A 121 6.27 9.04 3.88
C THR A 121 5.90 10.42 3.31
N GLN A 122 6.55 11.47 3.80
CA GLN A 122 6.38 12.82 3.32
C GLN A 122 6.88 12.93 1.87
N GLY A 123 6.03 13.44 0.98
CA GLY A 123 6.36 13.62 -0.44
C GLY A 123 6.26 12.36 -1.30
N THR A 124 5.86 11.21 -0.73
CA THR A 124 5.64 9.96 -1.49
C THR A 124 4.18 9.69 -1.83
N LEU A 125 3.24 10.44 -1.25
CA LEU A 125 1.79 10.25 -1.39
C LEU A 125 1.14 11.44 -2.09
N TYR A 126 0.03 11.16 -2.76
CA TYR A 126 -0.82 12.11 -3.47
C TYR A 126 -2.17 12.25 -2.74
N PHE A 127 -2.48 13.50 -2.37
CA PHE A 127 -3.50 13.94 -1.40
C PHE A 127 -3.31 13.43 0.02
#